data_AF-A0AAU2I5K8-F1
#
_entry.id   AF-A0AAU2I5K8-F1
#
_cell.length_a   1.000
_cell.length_b   1.000
_cell.length_c   1.000
_cell.angle_alpha   90.00
_cell.angle_beta   90.00
_cell.angle_gamma   90.00
#
_symmetry.space_group_name_H-M   'P 1'
#
loop_
_entity.id
_entity.type
_entity.pdbx_description
1 polymer ?
#
loop_
_entity_poly.entity_id
_entity_poly.type
_entity_poly.pdbx_seq_one_letter_code
_entity_poly.pdbx_strand_id
1 'polypeptide(L)'
;MRFSRPVLTGAALAALAIGGTTALAGPASAAPNTTPQKVCGSSYKTVNSAPIGKLGTVYLTYNASNGKNCVATIRTNPGTRLDMSAWIYVSDTDQGDQDYGQYTSYAGPIYVYGKAHCVDWGGNISNVYVQVTGSNCAALREHRVTTTR
;
A
#
# COMPACT_ATOMS: atom_id res chain seq x y z
N MET A 1 14.75 -42.79 -77.41
CA MET A 1 15.83 -43.33 -76.58
C MET A 1 15.24 -43.74 -75.24
N ARG A 2 15.67 -44.90 -74.72
CA ARG A 2 15.22 -45.54 -73.48
C ARG A 2 15.82 -44.84 -72.24
N PHE A 3 15.31 -45.30 -71.09
CA PHE A 3 15.85 -45.27 -69.72
C PHE A 3 15.40 -44.08 -68.86
N SER A 4 14.93 -44.19 -67.61
CA SER A 4 14.48 -45.27 -66.71
C SER A 4 13.86 -44.58 -65.47
N ARG A 5 12.85 -45.18 -64.82
CA ARG A 5 12.37 -44.80 -63.46
C ARG A 5 13.38 -45.28 -62.38
N PRO A 6 13.36 -44.75 -61.14
CA PRO A 6 12.47 -45.35 -60.14
C PRO A 6 11.80 -44.37 -59.15
N VAL A 7 10.64 -44.82 -58.70
CA VAL A 7 9.86 -44.36 -57.55
C VAL A 7 10.55 -44.81 -56.27
N LEU A 8 10.55 -43.98 -55.22
CA LEU A 8 10.55 -44.50 -53.85
C LEU A 8 9.58 -43.69 -52.97
N THR A 9 8.52 -44.39 -52.61
CA THR A 9 7.61 -44.19 -51.48
C THR A 9 8.34 -43.98 -50.16
N GLY A 10 7.85 -43.05 -49.34
CA GLY A 10 8.20 -42.92 -47.93
C GLY A 10 7.08 -42.22 -47.16
N ALA A 11 6.18 -43.02 -46.58
CA ALA A 11 5.14 -42.57 -45.66
C ALA A 11 5.72 -42.40 -44.25
N ALA A 12 5.26 -41.40 -43.49
CA ALA A 12 4.75 -41.54 -42.12
C ALA A 12 4.50 -40.17 -41.48
N LEU A 13 3.31 -40.05 -40.90
CA LEU A 13 2.85 -38.94 -40.07
C LEU A 13 3.62 -38.86 -38.76
N ALA A 14 4.01 -37.65 -38.37
CA ALA A 14 4.24 -37.31 -36.97
C ALA A 14 3.80 -35.86 -36.73
N ALA A 15 2.50 -35.65 -36.51
CA ALA A 15 1.98 -34.40 -35.98
C ALA A 15 2.37 -34.31 -34.50
N LEU A 16 3.48 -33.63 -34.20
CA LEU A 16 3.85 -33.25 -32.85
C LEU A 16 2.93 -32.11 -32.39
N ALA A 17 1.79 -32.47 -31.81
CA ALA A 17 0.99 -31.57 -31.02
C ALA A 17 1.74 -31.28 -29.72
N ILE A 18 2.55 -30.21 -29.71
CA ILE A 18 3.09 -29.65 -28.46
C ILE A 18 1.92 -28.93 -27.78
N GLY A 19 1.18 -29.67 -26.97
CA GLY A 19 0.22 -29.11 -26.02
C GLY A 19 0.98 -28.30 -24.98
N GLY A 20 1.23 -27.04 -25.28
CA GLY A 20 1.73 -26.07 -24.31
C GLY A 20 0.61 -25.80 -23.31
N THR A 21 0.72 -26.38 -22.12
CA THR A 21 -0.09 -26.00 -20.98
C THR A 21 0.12 -24.50 -20.74
N THR A 22 -0.88 -23.68 -21.05
CA THR A 22 -0.94 -22.31 -20.55
C THR A 22 -1.08 -22.42 -19.03
N ALA A 23 0.06 -22.40 -18.34
CA ALA A 23 0.05 -22.13 -16.92
C ALA A 23 -0.65 -20.77 -16.76
N LEU A 24 -1.89 -20.81 -16.26
CA LEU A 24 -2.56 -19.65 -15.72
C LEU A 24 -1.66 -19.16 -14.58
N ALA A 25 -0.74 -18.26 -14.91
CA ALA A 25 -0.12 -17.42 -13.91
C ALA A 25 -1.30 -16.65 -13.30
N GLY A 26 -1.81 -17.16 -12.18
CA GLY A 26 -2.70 -16.39 -11.33
C GLY A 26 -2.05 -15.02 -11.09
N PRO A 27 -2.82 -13.94 -10.95
CA PRO A 27 -2.24 -12.63 -10.74
C PRO A 27 -1.27 -12.73 -9.58
N ALA A 28 0.02 -12.54 -9.86
CA ALA A 28 1.01 -12.36 -8.82
C ALA A 28 0.56 -11.11 -8.07
N SER A 29 -0.11 -11.28 -6.94
CA SER A 29 -0.38 -10.19 -6.03
C SER A 29 0.97 -9.73 -5.55
N ALA A 30 1.51 -8.70 -6.20
CA ALA A 30 2.67 -8.01 -5.72
C ALA A 30 2.29 -7.53 -4.32
N ALA A 31 2.93 -8.11 -3.30
CA ALA A 31 2.86 -7.58 -1.96
C ALA A 31 3.12 -6.07 -2.04
N PRO A 32 2.43 -5.25 -1.24
CA PRO A 32 2.57 -3.81 -1.32
C PRO A 32 4.04 -3.47 -1.14
N ASN A 33 4.71 -3.06 -2.23
CA ASN A 33 6.14 -2.73 -2.27
C ASN A 33 6.42 -1.34 -1.65
N THR A 34 5.45 -0.84 -0.89
CA THR A 34 5.42 0.49 -0.31
C THR A 34 5.43 0.33 1.19
N THR A 35 6.48 0.86 1.81
CA THR A 35 6.64 0.93 3.26
C THR A 35 6.45 2.38 3.69
N PRO A 36 6.09 2.63 4.96
CA PRO A 36 5.98 4.01 5.43
C PRO A 36 7.33 4.76 5.35
N GLN A 37 8.47 4.08 5.43
CA GLN A 37 9.80 4.69 5.23
C GLN A 37 10.08 5.08 3.79
N LYS A 38 9.50 4.36 2.81
CA LYS A 38 9.58 4.75 1.40
C LYS A 38 8.75 6.01 1.13
N VAL A 39 7.61 6.16 1.81
CA VAL A 39 6.68 7.29 1.64
C VAL A 39 7.14 8.53 2.44
N CYS A 40 7.42 8.36 3.73
CA CYS A 40 7.82 9.43 4.66
C CYS A 40 9.32 9.77 4.62
N GLY A 41 10.15 8.92 4.00
CA GLY A 41 11.61 9.04 3.97
C GLY A 41 12.33 8.12 4.96
N SER A 42 13.56 7.72 4.60
CA SER A 42 14.32 6.68 5.30
C SER A 42 14.73 7.03 6.74
N SER A 43 14.80 8.33 7.07
CA SER A 43 15.10 8.81 8.42
C SER A 43 13.91 8.72 9.39
N TYR A 44 12.70 8.45 8.90
CA TYR A 44 11.52 8.29 9.73
C TYR A 44 11.37 6.85 10.23
N LYS A 45 11.01 6.69 11.51
CA LYS A 45 10.74 5.39 12.13
C LYS A 45 9.25 5.28 12.43
N THR A 46 8.67 4.10 12.20
CA THR A 46 7.28 3.84 12.59
C THR A 46 7.19 3.85 14.10
N VAL A 47 6.36 4.75 14.63
CA VAL A 47 6.09 4.87 16.07
C VAL A 47 4.70 4.34 16.42
N ASN A 48 3.78 4.33 15.46
CA ASN A 48 2.46 3.74 15.63
C ASN A 48 1.86 3.33 14.26
N SER A 49 0.86 2.46 14.29
CA SER A 49 0.09 2.06 13.11
C SER A 49 -1.31 1.56 13.49
N ALA A 50 -2.25 1.68 12.55
CA ALA A 50 -3.61 1.21 12.74
C ALA A 50 -4.18 0.58 11.45
N PRO A 51 -4.78 -0.63 11.54
CA PRO A 51 -5.34 -1.30 10.37
C PRO A 51 -6.66 -0.63 9.95
N ILE A 52 -6.79 -0.37 8.65
CA ILE A 52 -8.04 0.09 8.02
C ILE A 52 -8.77 -1.15 7.50
N GLY A 53 -9.39 -1.87 8.43
CA GLY A 53 -9.99 -3.18 8.16
C GLY A 53 -8.97 -4.14 7.54
N LYS A 54 -9.31 -4.73 6.39
CA LYS A 54 -8.38 -5.55 5.57
C LYS A 54 -7.79 -4.78 4.37
N LEU A 55 -8.19 -3.52 4.19
CA LEU A 55 -7.91 -2.73 2.98
C LEU A 55 -6.49 -2.15 2.98
N GLY A 56 -5.94 -1.90 4.15
CA GLY A 56 -4.62 -1.33 4.33
C GLY A 56 -4.32 -0.94 5.77
N THR A 57 -3.30 -0.12 5.94
CA THR A 57 -2.82 0.35 7.25
C THR A 57 -2.46 1.83 7.14
N VAL A 58 -2.88 2.63 8.10
CA VAL A 58 -2.35 3.99 8.30
C VAL A 58 -1.18 3.91 9.28
N TYR A 59 -0.09 4.58 8.94
CA TYR A 59 1.14 4.59 9.71
C TYR A 59 1.42 5.99 10.22
N LEU A 60 1.81 6.08 11.50
CA LEU A 60 2.46 7.25 12.07
C LEU A 60 3.95 6.95 12.19
N THR A 61 4.76 7.80 11.56
CA THR A 61 6.21 7.75 11.66
C THR A 61 6.76 9.04 12.25
N TYR A 62 7.97 9.00 12.80
CA TYR A 62 8.60 10.14 13.43
C TYR A 62 10.09 10.20 13.09
N ASN A 63 10.61 11.40 12.91
CA ASN A 63 12.04 11.67 12.75
C ASN A 63 12.54 12.54 13.93
N ALA A 64 13.34 11.93 14.81
CA ALA A 64 13.86 12.59 16.00
C ALA A 64 14.80 13.77 15.70
N SER A 65 15.45 13.78 14.53
CA SER A 65 16.40 14.84 14.14
C SER A 65 15.71 16.14 13.75
N ASN A 66 14.45 16.10 13.30
CA ASN A 66 13.69 17.30 12.91
C ASN A 66 12.40 17.52 13.72
N GLY A 67 12.03 16.57 14.58
CA GLY A 67 10.84 16.67 15.44
C GLY A 67 9.51 16.52 14.72
N LYS A 68 9.52 16.06 13.46
CA LYS A 68 8.30 15.91 12.65
C LYS A 68 7.76 14.49 12.68
N ASN A 69 6.44 14.40 12.77
CA ASN A 69 5.67 13.22 12.45
C ASN A 69 5.37 13.21 10.94
N CYS A 70 5.20 12.01 10.39
CA CYS A 70 4.65 11.80 9.06
C CYS A 70 3.58 10.71 9.08
N VAL A 71 2.46 10.98 8.41
CA VAL A 71 1.36 10.00 8.26
C VAL A 71 1.24 9.57 6.81
N ALA A 72 1.08 8.26 6.61
CA ALA A 72 0.81 7.66 5.31
C ALA A 72 -0.19 6.51 5.44
N THR A 73 -1.20 6.51 4.59
CA THR A 73 -2.18 5.41 4.48
C THR A 73 -1.80 4.53 3.30
N ILE A 74 -1.48 3.26 3.55
CA ILE A 74 -0.95 2.34 2.53
C ILE A 74 -1.91 1.17 2.35
N ARG A 75 -2.29 0.87 1.11
CA ARG A 75 -3.15 -0.27 0.78
C ARG A 75 -2.42 -1.60 0.95
N THR A 76 -3.14 -2.61 1.43
CA THR A 76 -2.68 -4.01 1.42
C THR A 76 -2.54 -4.51 -0.02
N ASN A 77 -3.50 -4.18 -0.88
CA ASN A 77 -3.50 -4.61 -2.28
C ASN A 77 -3.63 -3.37 -3.18
N PRO A 78 -2.52 -2.85 -3.75
CA PRO A 78 -2.56 -1.76 -4.73
C PRO A 78 -3.37 -2.13 -5.98
N GLY A 79 -3.94 -1.14 -6.65
CA GLY A 79 -4.74 -1.40 -7.86
C GLY A 79 -5.50 -0.18 -8.36
N THR A 80 -6.77 -0.37 -8.75
CA THR A 80 -7.67 0.70 -9.18
C THR A 80 -7.76 1.81 -8.14
N ARG A 81 -8.00 3.05 -8.58
CA ARG A 81 -8.12 4.19 -7.66
C ARG A 81 -9.26 3.98 -6.67
N LEU A 82 -9.00 4.25 -5.40
CA LEU A 82 -9.99 4.28 -4.32
C LEU A 82 -9.90 5.61 -3.58
N ASP A 83 -11.01 6.06 -3.01
CA ASP A 83 -11.02 7.19 -2.09
C ASP A 83 -10.18 6.84 -0.85
N MET A 84 -9.18 7.67 -0.55
CA MET A 84 -8.28 7.46 0.59
C MET A 84 -7.89 8.80 1.21
N SER A 85 -7.49 8.74 2.47
CA SER A 85 -6.90 9.89 3.15
C SER A 85 -5.80 9.50 4.12
N ALA A 86 -4.97 10.49 4.43
CA ALA A 86 -4.10 10.54 5.60
C ALA A 86 -4.30 11.91 6.25
N TRP A 87 -4.37 11.99 7.57
CA TRP A 87 -4.47 13.25 8.30
C TRP A 87 -3.76 13.16 9.65
N ILE A 88 -3.29 14.31 10.14
CA ILE A 88 -2.69 14.47 11.45
C ILE A 88 -3.03 15.85 12.04
N TYR A 89 -3.19 15.91 13.35
CA TYR A 89 -3.49 17.13 14.10
C TYR A 89 -2.80 17.10 15.47
N VAL A 90 -2.30 18.25 15.91
CA VAL A 90 -1.57 18.46 17.16
C VAL A 90 -2.35 19.50 17.97
N SER A 91 -3.26 19.03 18.84
CA SER A 91 -4.32 19.87 19.40
C SER A 91 -3.84 21.04 20.26
N ASP A 92 -2.70 20.93 20.92
CA ASP A 92 -2.16 21.97 21.80
C ASP A 92 -1.40 23.08 21.04
N THR A 93 -1.09 22.85 19.76
CA THR A 93 -0.44 23.84 18.87
C THR A 93 -1.32 24.28 17.70
N ASP A 94 -2.51 23.70 17.58
CA ASP A 94 -3.44 23.92 16.46
C ASP A 94 -2.78 23.75 15.08
N GLN A 95 -1.86 22.78 14.99
CA GLN A 95 -1.18 22.43 13.75
C GLN A 95 -1.74 21.13 13.20
N GLY A 96 -1.96 21.07 11.89
CA GLY A 96 -2.42 19.86 11.23
C GLY A 96 -2.08 19.86 9.75
N ASP A 97 -2.18 18.68 9.16
CA ASP A 97 -1.98 18.45 7.74
C ASP A 97 -2.86 17.28 7.29
N GLN A 98 -3.30 17.29 6.04
CA GLN A 98 -4.21 16.30 5.50
C GLN A 98 -4.06 16.15 3.98
N ASP A 99 -4.19 14.91 3.52
CA ASP A 99 -4.21 14.55 2.11
C ASP A 99 -5.44 13.66 1.87
N TYR A 100 -6.29 14.06 0.92
CA TYR A 100 -7.52 13.36 0.55
C TYR A 100 -7.68 13.35 -0.97
N GLY A 101 -8.07 12.19 -1.49
CA GLY A 101 -8.25 12.01 -2.93
C GLY A 101 -8.36 10.55 -3.32
N GLN A 102 -8.14 10.29 -4.61
CA GLN A 102 -8.25 8.97 -5.19
C GLN A 102 -6.89 8.38 -5.56
N TYR A 103 -6.46 7.32 -4.87
CA TYR A 103 -5.11 6.76 -5.01
C TYR A 103 -5.13 5.28 -5.36
N THR A 104 -4.08 4.83 -6.05
CA THR A 104 -3.89 3.42 -6.42
C THR A 104 -3.17 2.63 -5.33
N SER A 105 -2.33 3.28 -4.52
CA SER A 105 -1.39 2.61 -3.61
C SER A 105 -1.37 3.21 -2.20
N TYR A 106 -1.21 4.53 -2.07
CA TYR A 106 -1.14 5.22 -0.78
C TYR A 106 -1.65 6.66 -0.85
N ALA A 107 -2.06 7.22 0.29
CA ALA A 107 -2.30 8.65 0.53
C ALA A 107 -1.24 9.19 1.52
N GLY A 108 -0.89 10.47 1.43
CA GLY A 108 0.29 11.08 2.06
C GLY A 108 1.51 11.12 1.13
N PRO A 109 2.72 11.45 1.62
CA PRO A 109 3.03 11.77 3.01
C PRO A 109 2.56 13.18 3.38
N ILE A 110 2.04 13.30 4.60
CA ILE A 110 1.77 14.59 5.25
C ILE A 110 2.65 14.73 6.49
N TYR A 111 3.00 15.94 6.87
CA TYR A 111 3.97 16.18 7.94
C TYR A 111 3.52 17.26 8.90
N VAL A 112 3.72 17.01 10.20
CA VAL A 112 3.51 18.02 11.24
C VAL A 112 4.62 17.95 12.27
N TYR A 113 5.03 19.08 12.82
CA TYR A 113 5.91 19.09 13.99
C TYR A 113 5.12 18.61 15.21
N GLY A 114 5.65 17.63 15.94
CA GLY A 114 4.97 17.08 17.13
C GLY A 114 5.93 16.60 18.22
N LYS A 115 7.17 17.07 18.22
CA LYS A 115 8.12 16.76 19.29
C LYS A 115 7.57 17.26 20.62
N ALA A 116 7.48 16.36 21.60
CA ALA A 116 6.92 16.62 22.93
C ALA A 116 5.42 16.97 22.95
N HIS A 117 4.69 16.66 21.87
CA HIS A 117 3.25 16.88 21.77
C HIS A 117 2.51 15.56 21.52
N CYS A 118 1.28 15.51 22.00
CA CYS A 118 0.30 14.49 21.64
C CYS A 118 -0.19 14.71 20.21
N VAL A 119 -0.50 13.63 19.49
CA VAL A 119 -1.03 13.74 18.13
C VAL A 119 -2.29 12.91 17.95
N ASP A 120 -3.23 13.49 17.23
CA ASP A 120 -4.41 12.81 16.68
C ASP A 120 -4.15 12.57 15.19
N TRP A 121 -4.45 11.38 14.70
CA TRP A 121 -4.14 11.01 13.32
C TRP A 121 -5.04 9.91 12.82
N GLY A 122 -5.08 9.75 11.50
CA GLY A 122 -5.91 8.73 10.89
C GLY A 122 -5.93 8.78 9.39
N GLY A 123 -6.90 8.06 8.84
CA GLY A 123 -7.09 7.94 7.40
C GLY A 123 -8.24 7.02 7.06
N ASN A 124 -8.52 6.90 5.77
CA ASN A 124 -9.53 5.98 5.25
C ASN A 124 -9.05 5.28 3.98
N ILE A 125 -9.68 4.16 3.68
CA ILE A 125 -9.64 3.50 2.37
C ILE A 125 -11.06 3.09 2.05
N SER A 126 -11.59 3.59 0.93
CA SER A 126 -13.01 3.47 0.60
C SER A 126 -13.85 3.93 1.79
N ASN A 127 -14.79 3.12 2.24
CA ASN A 127 -15.74 3.46 3.29
C ASN A 127 -15.31 3.05 4.70
N VAL A 128 -14.06 2.61 4.89
CA VAL A 128 -13.50 2.23 6.19
C VAL A 128 -12.56 3.34 6.68
N TYR A 129 -12.87 3.88 7.85
CA TYR A 129 -12.18 5.00 8.48
C TYR A 129 -11.53 4.55 9.78
N VAL A 130 -10.34 5.08 10.07
CA VAL A 130 -9.65 4.89 11.33
C VAL A 130 -9.19 6.24 11.87
N GLN A 131 -9.40 6.42 13.16
CA GLN A 131 -8.90 7.57 13.91
C GLN A 131 -8.25 7.08 15.21
N VAL A 132 -7.11 7.67 15.51
CA VAL A 132 -6.35 7.46 16.74
C VAL A 132 -6.20 8.81 17.43
N THR A 133 -6.68 8.93 18.66
CA THR A 133 -6.60 10.16 19.45
C THR A 133 -5.75 9.97 20.70
N GLY A 134 -5.03 11.03 21.10
CA GLY A 134 -4.12 10.98 22.24
C GLY A 134 -2.95 10.01 22.01
N SER A 135 -2.49 9.88 20.77
CA SER A 135 -1.37 9.00 20.42
C SER A 135 -0.05 9.59 20.89
N ASN A 136 0.88 8.70 21.29
CA ASN A 136 2.24 9.04 21.73
C ASN A 136 2.28 10.00 22.95
N CYS A 137 1.23 9.96 23.76
CA CYS A 137 1.12 10.70 25.00
C CYS A 137 1.60 9.86 26.19
N ALA A 138 2.51 10.38 27.01
CA ALA A 138 2.91 9.70 28.25
C ALA A 138 1.79 9.70 29.31
N ALA A 139 0.94 10.74 29.32
CA ALA A 139 -0.09 10.95 30.34
C ALA A 139 -1.50 10.49 29.92
N LEU A 140 -1.73 10.25 28.62
CA LEU A 140 -3.04 9.88 28.09
C LEU A 140 -3.01 8.46 27.54
N ARG A 141 -4.12 7.72 27.70
CA ARG A 141 -4.31 6.47 26.96
C ARG A 141 -4.75 6.80 25.55
N GLU A 142 -4.07 6.20 24.57
CA GLU A 142 -4.50 6.22 23.18
C GLU A 142 -5.92 5.64 23.06
N HIS A 143 -6.76 6.30 22.28
CA HIS A 143 -8.08 5.82 21.92
C HIS A 143 -8.18 5.65 20.41
N ARG A 144 -8.57 4.44 19.98
CA ARG A 144 -8.63 4.07 18.56
C ARG A 144 -10.05 3.69 18.18
N VAL A 145 -10.54 4.30 17.11
CA VAL A 145 -11.87 4.05 16.56
C VAL A 145 -11.73 3.62 15.11
N THR A 146 -12.43 2.56 14.73
CA THR A 146 -12.60 2.14 13.33
C THR A 146 -14.09 2.12 13.02
N THR A 147 -14.50 2.79 11.96
CA THR A 147 -15.90 2.85 11.53
C THR A 147 -16.03 2.54 10.05
N THR A 148 -17.12 1.87 9.69
CA THR A 148 -17.57 1.72 8.31
C THR A 148 -18.76 2.64 8.10
N ARG A 149 -18.76 3.43 7.03
CA ARG A 149 -19.87 4.32 6.66
C ARG A 149 -20.45 3.97 5.29
#